data_AF-S5UY16-F1
#
_entry.id   AF-S5UY16-F1
#
_cell.length_a   1.000
_cell.length_b   1.000
_cell.length_c   1.000
_cell.angle_alpha   90.00
_cell.angle_beta   90.00
_cell.angle_gamma   90.00
#
_symmetry.space_group_name_H-M   'P 1'
#
loop_
_entity.id
_entity.type
_entity.pdbx_description
1 polymer ?
#
loop_
_entity_poly.entity_id
_entity_poly.type
_entity_poly.pdbx_seq_one_letter_code
_entity_poly.pdbx_strand_id
1 'polypeptide(L)'
;MLTAFAEPVRAAGLGPPADLGCGPGKDTARLAAGFHRTLASGGPLMVAGHAGNGERIHPAHAYGGHPVSPTSCRLPPDRIAGLLGRAGLVGTARLKRDHP
;
A
#
# COMPACT_ATOMS: atom_id res chain seq x y z
N MET A 1 -7.69 -4.26 -10.73
CA MET A 1 -7.47 -3.82 -9.33
C MET A 1 -7.60 -2.31 -9.20
N LEU A 2 -6.80 -1.52 -9.93
CA LEU A 2 -6.95 -0.05 -9.99
C LEU A 2 -8.36 0.40 -10.42
N THR A 3 -8.93 -0.18 -11.48
CA THR A 3 -10.30 0.16 -11.93
C THR A 3 -11.38 -0.16 -10.89
N ALA A 4 -11.23 -1.27 -10.16
CA ALA A 4 -12.17 -1.69 -9.13
C ALA A 4 -12.17 -0.77 -7.89
N PHE A 5 -11.07 -0.06 -7.63
CA PHE A 5 -10.98 0.94 -6.58
C PHE A 5 -11.35 2.35 -7.10
N ALA A 6 -10.96 2.67 -8.33
CA ALA A 6 -11.22 3.98 -8.94
C ALA A 6 -12.71 4.26 -9.15
N GLU A 7 -13.52 3.25 -9.48
CA GLU A 7 -14.97 3.37 -9.63
C GLU A 7 -15.67 3.88 -8.34
N PRO A 8 -15.56 3.20 -7.18
CA PRO A 8 -16.16 3.69 -5.94
C PRO A 8 -15.57 5.02 -5.44
N VAL A 9 -14.27 5.27 -5.65
CA VAL A 9 -13.62 6.54 -5.30
C VAL A 9 -14.17 7.72 -6.11
N ARG A 10 -14.40 7.50 -7.41
CA ARG A 10 -15.03 8.49 -8.29
C ARG A 10 -16.49 8.72 -7.92
N ALA A 11 -17.24 7.64 -7.65
CA ALA A 11 -18.64 7.73 -7.22
C ALA A 11 -18.81 8.50 -5.90
N ALA A 12 -17.83 8.44 -5.00
CA ALA A 12 -17.83 9.17 -3.73
C ALA A 12 -17.28 10.62 -3.82
N GLY A 13 -16.82 11.07 -5.00
CA GLY A 13 -16.32 12.44 -5.21
C GLY A 13 -15.00 12.76 -4.50
N LEU A 14 -14.21 11.75 -4.11
CA LEU A 14 -13.08 11.92 -3.18
C LEU A 14 -11.75 12.31 -3.88
N GLY A 15 -11.73 12.43 -5.22
CA GLY A 15 -10.55 12.83 -5.98
C GLY A 15 -9.56 11.67 -6.28
N PRO A 16 -8.42 11.96 -6.92
CA PRO A 16 -7.50 10.94 -7.40
C PRO A 16 -6.78 10.23 -6.24
N PRO A 17 -6.69 8.88 -6.26
CA PRO A 17 -6.06 8.13 -5.20
C PRO A 17 -4.52 8.22 -5.28
N ALA A 18 -3.87 8.38 -4.14
CA ALA A 18 -2.43 8.18 -4.02
C ALA A 18 -2.11 6.67 -3.93
N ASP A 19 -0.97 6.24 -4.50
CA ASP A 19 -0.51 4.84 -4.52
C ASP A 19 0.77 4.64 -3.69
N LEU A 20 0.85 3.52 -2.98
CA LEU A 20 1.99 3.13 -2.15
C LEU A 20 2.37 1.67 -2.35
N GLY A 21 3.63 1.41 -2.71
CA GLY A 21 4.22 0.09 -2.91
C GLY A 21 4.91 -0.54 -1.67
N CYS A 22 5.41 -1.77 -1.87
CA CYS A 22 5.84 -2.78 -0.87
C CYS A 22 7.12 -2.50 -0.05
N GLY A 23 7.39 -1.26 0.36
CA GLY A 23 8.54 -0.94 1.20
C GLY A 23 8.55 -1.72 2.53
N PRO A 24 9.72 -1.95 3.16
CA PRO A 24 9.79 -2.58 4.47
C PRO A 24 8.96 -1.78 5.47
N GLY A 25 8.11 -2.43 6.27
CA GLY A 25 6.97 -1.79 6.99
C GLY A 25 7.21 -0.51 7.81
N LYS A 26 8.45 -0.14 8.11
CA LYS A 26 8.83 1.18 8.65
C LYS A 26 8.58 2.32 7.64
N ASP A 27 8.84 2.08 6.37
CA ASP A 27 8.60 3.01 5.29
C ASP A 27 7.10 3.14 5.05
N THR A 28 6.35 2.04 5.13
CA THR A 28 4.88 2.06 5.11
C THR A 28 4.31 2.96 6.20
N ALA A 29 4.81 2.85 7.44
CA ALA A 29 4.35 3.71 8.55
C ALA A 29 4.67 5.18 8.31
N ARG A 30 5.91 5.47 7.91
CA ARG A 30 6.37 6.85 7.69
C ARG A 30 5.63 7.51 6.53
N LEU A 31 5.38 6.77 5.45
CA LEU A 31 4.63 7.27 4.31
C LEU A 31 3.15 7.44 4.66
N ALA A 32 2.55 6.51 5.41
CA ALA A 32 1.16 6.64 5.87
C ALA A 32 0.93 7.91 6.72
N ALA A 33 1.86 8.22 7.64
CA ALA A 33 1.81 9.47 8.41
C ALA A 33 2.00 10.72 7.54
N GLY A 34 2.81 10.62 6.47
CA GLY A 34 2.91 11.67 5.46
C GLY A 34 1.58 11.91 4.76
N PHE A 35 0.98 10.85 4.22
CA PHE A 35 -0.30 10.91 3.51
C PHE A 35 -1.43 11.45 4.37
N HIS A 36 -1.54 11.01 5.63
CA HIS A 36 -2.55 11.55 6.54
C HIS A 36 -2.49 13.08 6.67
N ARG A 37 -1.28 13.67 6.64
CA ARG A 37 -1.13 15.14 6.70
C ARG A 37 -1.34 15.86 5.38
N THR A 38 -1.00 15.23 4.25
CA THR A 38 -0.97 15.90 2.94
C THR A 38 -2.22 15.68 2.11
N LEU A 39 -2.97 14.60 2.37
CA LEU A 39 -4.26 14.39 1.72
C LEU A 39 -5.22 15.50 2.13
N ALA A 40 -5.98 16.00 1.16
CA ALA A 40 -7.14 16.84 1.47
C ALA A 40 -8.04 16.09 2.47
N SER A 41 -8.73 16.84 3.34
CA SER A 41 -9.67 16.22 4.29
C SER A 41 -10.68 15.36 3.51
N GLY A 42 -10.79 14.08 3.88
CA GLY A 42 -11.63 13.10 3.18
C GLY A 42 -11.02 12.47 1.91
N GLY A 43 -9.79 12.82 1.54
CA GLY A 43 -9.09 12.27 0.37
C GLY A 43 -8.78 10.76 0.51
N PRO A 44 -8.92 9.96 -0.57
CA PRO A 44 -8.76 8.52 -0.54
C PRO A 44 -7.29 8.15 -0.75
N LEU A 45 -6.82 7.14 -0.02
CA LEU A 45 -5.52 6.51 -0.21
C LEU A 45 -5.71 5.07 -0.70
N MET A 46 -5.05 4.70 -1.80
CA MET A 46 -4.90 3.31 -2.21
C MET A 46 -3.53 2.79 -1.77
N VAL A 47 -3.51 1.61 -1.15
CA VAL A 47 -2.25 0.90 -0.89
C VAL A 47 -2.33 -0.43 -1.60
N ALA A 48 -1.41 -0.65 -2.54
CA ALA A 48 -1.38 -1.84 -3.38
C ALA A 48 -0.01 -2.52 -3.33
N GLY A 49 0.00 -3.84 -3.19
CA GLY A 49 1.23 -4.61 -3.16
C GLY A 49 0.99 -6.08 -2.87
N HIS A 50 2.08 -6.84 -2.87
CA HIS A 50 2.05 -8.25 -2.52
C HIS A 50 1.97 -8.39 -0.99
N ALA A 51 0.86 -8.93 -0.51
CA ALA A 51 0.74 -9.36 0.88
C ALA A 51 1.36 -10.75 1.07
N GLY A 52 1.76 -11.03 2.30
CA GLY A 52 2.39 -12.30 2.69
C GLY A 52 2.47 -12.43 4.19
N ASN A 53 3.19 -13.43 4.69
CA ASN A 53 3.26 -13.71 6.12
C ASN A 53 4.57 -13.20 6.77
N GLY A 54 5.11 -12.10 6.25
CA GLY A 54 6.35 -11.49 6.75
C GLY A 54 7.61 -11.95 6.04
N GLU A 55 7.50 -12.68 4.93
CA GLU A 55 8.66 -13.08 4.14
C GLU A 55 9.46 -11.86 3.64
N ARG A 56 10.78 -11.94 3.81
CA ARG A 56 11.72 -11.05 3.13
C ARG A 56 12.03 -11.61 1.76
N ILE A 57 11.79 -10.79 0.75
CA ILE A 57 12.19 -11.06 -0.61
C ILE A 57 13.45 -10.24 -0.88
N HIS A 58 14.47 -10.94 -1.38
CA HIS A 58 15.69 -10.34 -1.86
C HIS A 58 15.75 -10.56 -3.37
N PRO A 59 15.24 -9.63 -4.19
CA PRO A 59 15.41 -9.71 -5.63
C PRO A 59 16.90 -9.55 -5.92
N ALA A 60 17.53 -10.59 -6.46
CA ALA A 60 18.94 -10.52 -6.85
C ALA A 60 19.17 -9.49 -7.98
N HIS A 61 18.14 -9.21 -8.77
CA HIS A 61 18.18 -8.26 -9.88
C HIS A 61 16.89 -7.43 -9.93
N ALA A 62 17.01 -6.16 -10.29
CA ALA A 62 15.89 -5.31 -10.66
C ALA A 62 15.49 -5.54 -12.12
N TYR A 63 14.42 -4.89 -12.55
CA TYR A 63 14.10 -4.75 -13.96
C TYR A 63 15.33 -4.24 -14.73
N GLY A 64 15.66 -4.90 -15.85
CA GLY A 64 16.87 -4.59 -16.62
C GLY A 64 18.14 -5.31 -16.18
N GLY A 65 18.08 -6.24 -15.21
CA GLY A 65 19.21 -7.10 -14.84
C GLY A 65 20.26 -6.44 -13.95
N HIS A 66 20.01 -5.22 -13.49
CA HIS A 66 20.92 -4.55 -12.56
C HIS A 66 20.85 -5.20 -11.17
N PRO A 67 22.00 -5.49 -10.54
CA PRO A 67 22.01 -6.01 -9.18
C PRO A 67 21.46 -4.95 -8.24
N VAL A 68 20.54 -5.36 -7.38
CA VAL A 68 19.94 -4.48 -6.39
C VAL A 68 19.87 -5.23 -5.06
N SER A 69 20.00 -4.51 -3.96
CA SER A 69 19.80 -5.08 -2.61
C SER A 69 18.61 -4.46 -1.85
N PRO A 70 17.39 -4.35 -2.43
CA PRO A 70 16.23 -3.93 -1.70
C PRO A 70 15.71 -5.14 -0.93
N THR A 71 15.61 -5.00 0.39
CA THR A 71 14.82 -5.94 1.17
C THR A 71 13.34 -5.54 1.02
N SER A 72 12.58 -6.28 0.22
CA SER A 72 11.12 -6.16 0.21
C SER A 72 10.55 -7.10 1.26
N CYS A 73 9.52 -6.68 2.00
CA CYS A 73 8.80 -7.55 2.93
C CYS A 73 7.36 -7.69 2.48
N ARG A 74 6.88 -8.92 2.31
CA ARG A 74 5.44 -9.16 2.14
C ARG A 74 4.79 -9.19 3.51
N LEU A 75 4.16 -8.08 3.90
CA LEU A 75 3.54 -7.95 5.22
C LEU A 75 2.15 -8.61 5.25
N PRO A 76 1.73 -9.11 6.43
CA PRO A 76 0.35 -9.54 6.62
C PRO A 76 -0.62 -8.39 6.33
N PRO A 77 -1.74 -8.65 5.63
CA PRO A 77 -2.73 -7.63 5.33
C PRO A 77 -3.23 -6.87 6.58
N ASP A 78 -3.33 -7.53 7.72
CA ASP A 78 -3.77 -6.91 8.98
C ASP A 78 -2.69 -6.07 9.63
N ARG A 79 -1.42 -6.43 9.42
CA ARG A 79 -0.30 -5.59 9.84
C ARG A 79 -0.28 -4.28 9.05
N ILE A 80 -0.58 -4.33 7.75
CA ILE A 80 -0.72 -3.14 6.90
C ILE A 80 -1.88 -2.28 7.40
N ALA A 81 -3.06 -2.86 7.60
CA ALA A 81 -4.23 -2.13 8.11
C ALA A 81 -3.96 -1.47 9.47
N GLY A 82 -3.31 -2.18 10.40
CA GLY A 82 -2.94 -1.62 11.70
C GLY A 82 -1.92 -0.47 11.61
N LEU A 83 -0.99 -0.51 10.66
CA LEU A 83 -0.06 0.60 10.41
C LEU A 83 -0.80 1.84 9.89
N LEU A 84 -1.74 1.66 8.96
CA LEU A 84 -2.57 2.74 8.42
C LEU A 84 -3.49 3.33 9.50
N GLY A 85 -4.12 2.49 10.31
CA GLY A 85 -4.97 2.92 11.43
C GLY A 85 -4.21 3.76 12.46
N ARG A 86 -3.00 3.35 12.83
CA ARG A 86 -2.13 4.15 13.72
C ARG A 86 -1.71 5.50 13.12
N ALA A 87 -1.74 5.63 11.80
CA ALA A 87 -1.46 6.88 11.11
C ALA A 87 -2.71 7.77 10.96
N GLY A 88 -3.88 7.38 11.49
CA GLY A 88 -5.12 8.16 11.39
C GLY A 88 -5.92 7.90 10.11
N LEU A 89 -5.61 6.84 9.36
CA LEU A 89 -6.34 6.45 8.16
C LEU A 89 -7.40 5.38 8.48
N VAL A 90 -8.60 5.55 7.96
CA VAL A 90 -9.73 4.62 8.15
C VAL A 90 -9.86 3.73 6.92
N GLY A 91 -9.91 2.41 7.12
CA GLY A 91 -10.11 1.45 6.04
C GLY A 91 -11.56 1.42 5.55
N THR A 92 -11.79 1.71 4.27
CA THR A 92 -13.13 1.71 3.66
C THR A 92 -13.38 0.52 2.73
N ALA A 93 -12.32 -0.08 2.18
CA ALA A 93 -12.38 -1.27 1.35
C ALA A 93 -11.09 -2.08 1.44
N ARG A 94 -11.18 -3.40 1.22
CA ARG A 94 -10.03 -4.30 1.11
C ARG A 94 -10.28 -5.30 -0.01
N LEU A 95 -9.31 -5.44 -0.91
CA LEU A 95 -9.31 -6.47 -1.95
C LEU A 95 -8.08 -7.36 -1.79
N LYS A 96 -8.30 -8.67 -1.71
CA LYS A 96 -7.25 -9.69 -1.73
C LYS A 96 -7.47 -10.56 -2.97
N ARG A 97 -6.39 -10.81 -3.72
CA ARG A 97 -6.39 -11.80 -4.78
C ARG A 97 -5.32 -12.83 -4.46
N ASP A 98 -5.74 -14.07 -4.29
CA ASP A 98 -4.81 -15.18 -4.14
C ASP A 98 -4.27 -15.56 -5.53
N HIS A 99 -2.97 -15.85 -5.61
CA HIS A 99 -2.36 -16.41 -6.81
C HIS A 99 -2.27 -17.93 -6.58
N PRO A 100 -2.78 -18.77 -7.50
CA PRO A 100 -2.61 -20.22 -7.43
C PRO A 100 -1.14 -20.64 -7.42
#